data_AF-A0A811KDB7-F1
#
_entry.id   AF-A0A811KDB7-F1
#
_cell.length_a   1.000
_cell.length_b   1.000
_cell.length_c   1.000
_cell.angle_alpha   90.00
_cell.angle_beta   90.00
_cell.angle_gamma   90.00
#
_symmetry.space_group_name_H-M   'P 1'
#
loop_
_entity.id
_entity.type
_entity.pdbx_description
1 polymer ?
#
loop_
_entity_poly.entity_id
_entity_poly.type
_entity_poly.pdbx_seq_one_letter_code
_entity_poly.pdbx_strand_id
1 'polypeptide(L)'
;MVPTWVHIIYYLYGIPLILLYALIIIVLLKKNTTFSSTFYSFIALFGIQDILYYGLVQYEVRGPVSELLLTTVFSGLQIHSPKWHVVLFFIRISLEFNGVVSTVVLALFRVSSMLLPLSHERRWKNTLPIVVCLNILLPFGLYGYLLLNKAILLCAGSNTNVVGCFMVYDHSFTNHGMSQEVVEISSALETGNQPFYFVLSYVSSSCQHWHYEYDHDELHDSR
;
A
#
# COMPACT_ATOMS: atom_id res chain seq x y z
N MET A 1 13.37 -5.08 13.33
CA MET A 1 13.52 -3.70 12.82
C MET A 1 14.49 -3.73 11.64
N VAL A 2 14.24 -2.93 10.60
CA VAL A 2 15.12 -2.91 9.42
C VAL A 2 16.28 -1.93 9.69
N PRO A 3 17.52 -2.24 9.28
CA PRO A 3 18.65 -1.35 9.49
C PRO A 3 18.49 0.01 8.80
N THR A 4 18.95 1.08 9.43
CA THR A 4 18.85 2.46 8.92
C THR A 4 19.44 2.65 7.52
N TRP A 5 20.48 1.89 7.16
CA TRP A 5 21.09 1.98 5.83
C TRP A 5 20.14 1.54 4.70
N VAL A 6 19.23 0.60 4.97
CA VAL A 6 18.20 0.16 4.00
C VAL A 6 17.23 1.31 3.73
N HIS A 7 16.85 2.08 4.75
CA HIS A 7 16.04 3.28 4.58
C HIS A 7 16.76 4.34 3.74
N ILE A 8 18.05 4.58 4.00
CA ILE A 8 18.86 5.51 3.21
C ILE A 8 18.82 5.12 1.73
N ILE A 9 18.98 3.84 1.41
CA ILE A 9 18.88 3.32 0.04
C ILE A 9 17.49 3.61 -0.57
N TYR A 10 16.40 3.30 0.14
CA TYR A 10 15.05 3.55 -0.38
C TYR A 10 14.78 5.04 -0.66
N TYR A 11 15.23 5.95 0.20
CA TYR A 11 15.07 7.39 -0.01
C TYR A 11 16.01 7.92 -1.11
N LEU A 12 17.22 7.38 -1.21
CA LEU A 12 18.20 7.77 -2.24
C LEU A 12 17.67 7.52 -3.65
N TYR A 13 16.98 6.40 -3.88
CA TYR A 13 16.35 6.11 -5.18
C TYR A 13 15.00 6.80 -5.34
N GLY A 14 14.23 6.88 -4.26
CA GLY A 14 12.86 7.33 -4.33
C GLY A 14 12.69 8.85 -4.47
N ILE A 15 13.53 9.66 -3.81
CA ILE A 15 13.46 11.13 -3.90
C ILE A 15 13.72 11.61 -5.34
N PRO A 16 14.80 11.18 -6.04
CA PRO A 16 15.02 11.54 -7.44
C PRO A 16 13.87 11.12 -8.36
N LEU A 17 13.28 9.95 -8.11
CA LEU A 17 12.15 9.46 -8.89
C LEU A 17 10.93 10.40 -8.75
N ILE A 18 10.53 10.76 -7.53
CA ILE A 18 9.42 11.70 -7.30
C ILE A 18 9.73 13.05 -7.96
N LEU A 19 10.95 13.57 -7.80
CA LEU A 19 11.34 14.85 -8.38
C LEU A 19 11.22 14.82 -9.90
N LEU A 20 11.63 13.72 -10.53
CA LEU A 20 11.48 13.51 -11.97
C LEU A 20 10.00 13.52 -12.38
N TYR A 21 9.15 12.74 -11.71
CA TYR A 21 7.70 12.73 -11.98
C TYR A 21 7.07 14.12 -11.79
N ALA A 22 7.40 14.81 -10.71
CA ALA A 22 6.90 16.15 -10.42
C ALA A 22 7.31 17.16 -11.51
N LEU A 23 8.57 17.13 -11.96
CA LEU A 23 9.06 17.98 -13.05
C LEU A 23 8.33 17.70 -14.36
N ILE A 24 8.11 16.43 -14.71
CA ILE A 24 7.34 16.04 -15.90
C ILE A 24 5.93 16.62 -15.82
N ILE A 25 5.23 16.42 -14.70
CA ILE A 25 3.87 16.93 -14.49
C ILE A 25 3.83 18.46 -14.60
N ILE A 26 4.77 19.16 -13.95
CA ILE A 26 4.85 20.64 -14.00
C ILE A 26 5.04 21.12 -15.44
N VAL A 27 5.94 20.49 -16.19
CA VAL A 27 6.19 20.84 -17.60
C VAL A 27 4.94 20.60 -18.45
N LEU A 28 4.27 19.47 -18.28
CA LEU A 28 3.04 19.13 -19.00
C LEU A 28 1.90 20.09 -18.69
N LEU A 29 1.70 20.46 -17.42
CA LEU A 29 0.67 21.41 -17.00
C LEU A 29 0.97 22.84 -17.49
N LYS A 30 2.23 23.28 -17.44
CA LYS A 30 2.63 24.63 -17.86
C LYS A 30 2.57 24.82 -19.37
N LYS A 31 2.89 23.80 -20.17
CA LYS A 31 2.92 23.85 -21.64
C LYS A 31 1.65 23.30 -22.32
N ASN A 32 0.55 23.20 -21.57
CA ASN A 32 -0.70 22.60 -22.06
C ASN A 32 -1.30 23.36 -23.27
N THR A 33 -0.94 24.63 -23.49
CA THR A 33 -1.36 25.41 -24.66
C THR A 33 -0.66 25.01 -25.96
N THR A 34 0.59 24.53 -25.87
CA THR A 34 1.41 24.11 -27.03
C THR A 34 1.25 22.63 -27.36
N PHE A 35 0.94 21.79 -26.37
CA PHE A 35 0.82 20.33 -26.53
C PHE A 35 -0.53 19.85 -26.00
N SER A 36 -1.63 20.37 -26.56
CA SER A 36 -3.00 19.99 -26.20
C SER A 36 -3.37 18.58 -26.73
N SER A 37 -2.58 17.56 -26.40
CA SER A 37 -2.94 16.18 -26.68
C SER A 37 -3.50 15.49 -25.45
N THR A 38 -4.59 14.75 -25.64
CA THR A 38 -5.24 13.97 -24.58
C THR A 38 -4.28 12.97 -23.93
N PHE A 39 -3.27 12.51 -24.67
CA PHE A 39 -2.22 11.64 -24.15
C PHE A 39 -1.50 12.24 -22.95
N TYR A 40 -1.09 13.51 -23.07
CA TYR A 40 -0.36 14.21 -22.02
C TYR A 40 -1.24 14.48 -20.81
N SER A 41 -2.55 14.67 -21.02
CA SER A 41 -3.52 14.75 -19.92
C SER A 41 -3.59 13.44 -19.12
N PHE A 42 -3.60 12.28 -19.79
CA PHE A 42 -3.53 10.98 -19.10
C PHE A 42 -2.23 10.79 -18.34
N ILE A 43 -1.08 11.10 -18.96
CA ILE A 43 0.22 11.02 -18.27
C ILE A 43 0.24 11.90 -17.02
N ALA A 44 -0.25 13.15 -17.11
CA ALA A 44 -0.28 14.04 -15.97
C ALA A 44 -1.20 13.52 -14.85
N LEU A 45 -2.40 13.03 -15.19
CA LEU A 45 -3.34 12.47 -14.22
C LEU A 45 -2.76 11.23 -13.51
N PHE A 46 -2.21 10.28 -14.26
CA PHE A 46 -1.64 9.05 -13.70
C PHE A 46 -0.34 9.33 -12.94
N GLY A 47 0.49 10.26 -13.41
CA GLY A 47 1.67 10.69 -12.67
C GLY A 47 1.35 11.30 -11.31
N ILE A 48 0.25 12.07 -11.18
CA ILE A 48 -0.21 12.58 -9.88
C ILE A 48 -0.61 11.43 -8.96
N GLN A 49 -1.30 10.42 -9.48
CA GLN A 49 -1.68 9.22 -8.72
C GLN A 49 -0.45 8.44 -8.23
N ASP A 50 0.57 8.27 -9.08
CA ASP A 50 1.82 7.59 -8.73
C ASP A 50 2.58 8.31 -7.60
N ILE A 51 2.64 9.66 -7.64
CA ILE A 51 3.27 10.44 -6.56
C ILE A 51 2.50 10.27 -5.25
N LEU A 52 1.16 10.35 -5.29
CA LEU A 52 0.32 10.14 -4.11
C LEU A 52 0.49 8.73 -3.54
N TYR A 53 0.49 7.71 -4.41
CA TYR A 53 0.72 6.32 -4.02
C TYR A 53 2.07 6.16 -3.34
N TYR A 54 3.13 6.69 -3.96
CA TYR A 54 4.47 6.62 -3.40
C TYR A 54 4.54 7.28 -2.01
N GLY A 55 3.92 8.46 -1.85
CA GLY A 55 3.85 9.15 -0.56
C GLY A 55 3.15 8.31 0.52
N LEU A 56 2.03 7.67 0.17
CA LEU A 56 1.29 6.80 1.09
C LEU A 56 2.05 5.52 1.43
N VAL A 57 2.70 4.88 0.46
CA VAL A 57 3.55 3.69 0.71
C VAL A 57 4.71 4.03 1.64
N GLN A 58 5.33 5.21 1.45
CA GLN A 58 6.38 5.67 2.36
C GLN A 58 5.85 5.88 3.78
N TYR A 59 4.68 6.50 3.92
CA TYR A 59 4.07 6.75 5.22
C TYR A 59 3.61 5.46 5.93
N GLU A 60 2.92 4.56 5.25
CA GLU A 60 2.33 3.37 5.88
C GLU A 60 3.29 2.21 6.05
N VAL A 61 4.11 1.93 5.03
CA VAL A 61 4.92 0.69 5.00
C VAL A 61 6.33 0.96 5.49
N ARG A 62 6.94 2.06 5.08
CA ARG A 62 8.38 2.29 5.28
C ARG A 62 8.68 3.12 6.53
N GLY A 63 7.82 4.07 6.85
CA GLY A 63 7.93 4.94 8.02
C GLY A 63 8.00 4.17 9.35
N PRO A 64 7.00 3.33 9.68
CA PRO A 64 6.95 2.60 10.96
C PRO A 64 8.08 1.58 11.12
N VAL A 65 8.68 1.14 10.01
CA VAL A 65 9.77 0.17 10.00
C VAL A 65 11.13 0.83 10.30
N SER A 66 11.24 2.15 10.16
CA SER A 66 12.44 2.91 10.53
C SER A 66 12.42 3.20 12.02
N GLU A 67 13.45 2.76 12.74
CA GLU A 67 13.59 3.05 14.18
C GLU A 67 13.61 4.57 14.45
N LEU A 68 14.26 5.35 13.59
CA LEU A 68 14.38 6.79 13.75
C LEU A 68 13.03 7.50 13.55
N LEU A 69 12.26 7.18 12.50
CA LEU A 69 10.93 7.77 12.31
C LEU A 69 9.94 7.27 13.37
N LEU A 70 10.04 6.00 13.76
CA LEU A 70 9.17 5.43 14.78
C LEU A 70 9.35 6.16 16.12
N THR A 71 10.59 6.36 16.55
CA THR A 71 10.90 6.98 17.86
C THR A 71 10.74 8.50 17.88
N THR A 72 10.90 9.20 16.76
CA THR A 72 10.80 10.67 16.72
C THR A 72 9.44 11.19 16.26
N VAL A 73 8.83 10.54 15.27
CA VAL A 73 7.59 11.01 14.64
C VAL A 73 6.40 10.21 15.18
N PHE A 74 6.44 8.89 15.09
CA PHE A 74 5.27 8.06 15.42
C PHE A 74 5.04 7.86 16.93
N SER A 75 6.07 7.93 17.77
CA SER A 75 5.91 7.85 19.23
C SER A 75 5.20 9.09 19.79
N GLY A 76 5.47 10.27 19.20
CA GLY A 76 4.86 11.55 19.56
C GLY A 76 3.49 11.75 18.92
N LEU A 77 3.29 11.24 17.70
CA LEU A 77 1.96 11.04 17.14
C LEU A 77 1.33 9.79 17.79
N GLN A 78 0.81 9.90 19.01
CA GLN A 78 -0.21 8.95 19.47
C GLN A 78 -1.40 9.03 18.50
N ILE A 79 -1.39 8.24 17.42
CA ILE A 79 -2.38 8.34 16.36
C ILE A 79 -3.73 7.91 16.94
N HIS A 80 -4.50 8.93 17.31
CA HIS A 80 -5.63 8.82 18.24
C HIS A 80 -6.88 8.21 17.58
N SER A 81 -6.80 7.74 16.33
CA SER A 81 -7.98 7.28 15.59
C SER A 81 -7.68 6.16 14.60
N PRO A 82 -8.11 4.92 14.90
CA PRO A 82 -8.00 3.80 13.96
C PRO A 82 -8.77 4.04 12.65
N LYS A 83 -9.81 4.90 12.67
CA LYS A 83 -10.61 5.24 11.49
C LYS A 83 -9.77 5.91 10.40
N TRP A 84 -8.85 6.79 10.76
CA TRP A 84 -7.98 7.48 9.79
C TRP A 84 -7.06 6.51 9.08
N HIS A 85 -6.53 5.51 9.80
CA HIS A 85 -5.70 4.47 9.18
C HIS A 85 -6.48 3.60 8.20
N VAL A 86 -7.72 3.23 8.51
CA VAL A 86 -8.57 2.47 7.56
C VAL A 86 -8.78 3.26 6.26
N VAL A 87 -8.99 4.57 6.36
CA VAL A 87 -9.16 5.45 5.18
C VAL A 87 -7.87 5.54 4.37
N LEU A 88 -6.72 5.78 5.01
CA LEU A 88 -5.42 5.81 4.31
C LEU A 88 -5.12 4.49 3.61
N PHE A 89 -5.44 3.39 4.28
CA PHE A 89 -5.26 2.05 3.77
C PHE A 89 -6.14 1.79 2.53
N PHE A 90 -7.41 2.19 2.58
CA PHE A 90 -8.31 2.14 1.43
C PHE A 90 -7.79 3.00 0.26
N ILE A 91 -7.31 4.22 0.53
CA ILE A 91 -6.77 5.11 -0.50
C ILE A 91 -5.54 4.47 -1.15
N ARG A 92 -4.65 3.86 -0.37
CA ARG A 92 -3.46 3.18 -0.88
C ARG A 92 -3.83 2.05 -1.84
N ILE A 93 -4.71 1.12 -1.42
CA ILE A 93 -5.15 0.02 -2.28
C ILE A 93 -5.83 0.55 -3.54
N SER A 94 -6.65 1.60 -3.39
CA SER A 94 -7.32 2.23 -4.53
C SER A 94 -6.34 2.82 -5.55
N LEU A 95 -5.27 3.47 -5.07
CA LEU A 95 -4.23 4.02 -5.92
C LEU A 95 -3.39 2.93 -6.59
N GLU A 96 -3.09 1.84 -5.89
CA GLU A 96 -2.37 0.69 -6.46
C GLU A 96 -3.15 0.05 -7.60
N PHE A 97 -4.45 -0.19 -7.38
CA PHE A 97 -5.36 -0.67 -8.41
C PHE A 97 -5.43 0.29 -9.60
N ASN A 98 -5.54 1.59 -9.32
CA ASN A 98 -5.56 2.62 -10.36
C ASN A 98 -4.24 2.65 -11.16
N GLY A 99 -3.09 2.34 -10.57
CA GLY A 99 -1.82 2.22 -11.30
C GLY A 99 -1.87 1.12 -12.38
N VAL A 100 -2.47 -0.03 -12.05
CA VAL A 100 -2.67 -1.13 -13.00
C VAL A 100 -3.65 -0.72 -14.11
N VAL A 101 -4.81 -0.16 -13.74
CA VAL A 101 -5.81 0.33 -14.70
C VAL A 101 -5.23 1.40 -15.62
N SER A 102 -4.45 2.33 -15.08
CA SER A 102 -3.78 3.40 -15.82
C SER A 102 -2.86 2.84 -16.90
N THR A 103 -2.10 1.78 -16.58
CA THR A 103 -1.23 1.09 -17.54
C THR A 103 -2.05 0.48 -18.69
N VAL A 104 -3.18 -0.17 -18.38
CA VAL A 104 -4.10 -0.72 -19.38
C VAL A 104 -4.69 0.39 -20.25
N VAL A 105 -5.13 1.50 -19.66
CA VAL A 105 -5.67 2.65 -20.39
C VAL A 105 -4.63 3.25 -21.34
N LEU A 106 -3.38 3.43 -20.90
CA LEU A 106 -2.30 3.93 -21.75
C LEU A 106 -1.97 2.97 -22.90
N ALA A 107 -2.02 1.66 -22.65
CA ALA A 107 -1.85 0.65 -23.69
C ALA A 107 -2.99 0.72 -24.73
N LEU A 108 -4.25 0.79 -24.28
CA LEU A 108 -5.41 0.96 -25.15
C LEU A 108 -5.33 2.25 -25.96
N PHE A 109 -4.89 3.34 -25.34
CA PHE A 109 -4.65 4.60 -26.02
C PHE A 109 -3.66 4.42 -27.18
N ARG A 110 -2.50 3.78 -26.95
CA ARG A 110 -1.53 3.50 -28.02
C ARG A 110 -2.07 2.58 -29.12
N VAL A 111 -2.81 1.53 -28.78
CA VAL A 111 -3.43 0.64 -29.78
C VAL A 111 -4.43 1.42 -30.63
N SER A 112 -5.26 2.24 -29.99
CA SER A 112 -6.27 3.02 -30.70
C SER A 112 -5.68 4.14 -31.58
N SER A 113 -4.50 4.68 -31.24
CA SER A 113 -3.81 5.65 -32.09
C SER A 113 -3.26 5.02 -33.36
N MET A 114 -2.85 3.74 -33.30
CA MET A 114 -2.42 2.96 -34.47
C MET A 114 -3.61 2.56 -35.36
N LEU A 115 -4.74 2.18 -34.76
CA LEU A 115 -5.92 1.71 -35.50
C LEU A 115 -6.76 2.85 -36.11
N LEU A 116 -6.84 4.01 -35.45
CA LEU A 116 -7.78 5.08 -35.82
C LEU A 116 -7.15 6.48 -35.77
N PRO A 117 -6.04 6.74 -36.48
CA PRO A 117 -5.20 7.94 -36.30
C PRO A 117 -5.96 9.27 -36.44
N LEU A 118 -6.95 9.35 -37.32
CA LEU A 118 -7.68 10.59 -37.62
C LEU A 118 -8.75 10.96 -36.59
N SER A 119 -9.35 9.97 -35.91
CA SER A 119 -10.49 10.21 -35.00
C SER A 119 -10.17 9.92 -33.53
N HIS A 120 -9.02 9.30 -33.29
CA HIS A 120 -8.56 8.85 -31.99
C HIS A 120 -8.57 9.97 -30.94
N GLU A 121 -7.96 11.13 -31.23
CA GLU A 121 -7.83 12.22 -30.25
C GLU A 121 -9.19 12.79 -29.83
N ARG A 122 -10.12 12.96 -30.78
CA ARG A 122 -11.48 13.42 -30.49
C ARG A 122 -12.26 12.43 -29.63
N ARG A 123 -12.10 11.12 -29.89
CA ARG A 123 -12.76 10.08 -29.09
C ARG A 123 -12.24 10.08 -27.66
N TRP A 124 -10.93 10.05 -27.47
CA TRP A 124 -10.34 10.04 -26.13
C TRP A 124 -10.60 11.32 -25.34
N LYS A 125 -10.67 12.48 -26.01
CA LYS A 125 -11.05 13.72 -25.33
C LYS A 125 -12.44 13.62 -24.70
N ASN A 126 -13.39 12.98 -25.37
CA ASN A 126 -14.73 12.73 -24.84
C ASN A 126 -14.76 11.61 -23.81
N THR A 127 -13.88 10.61 -23.94
CA THR A 127 -13.79 9.47 -23.02
C THR A 127 -12.99 9.79 -21.74
N LEU A 128 -12.16 10.82 -21.72
CA LEU A 128 -11.37 11.24 -20.56
C LEU A 128 -12.18 11.39 -19.26
N PRO A 129 -13.30 12.15 -19.22
CA PRO A 129 -14.10 12.25 -17.99
C PRO A 129 -14.68 10.89 -17.56
N ILE A 130 -14.98 9.99 -18.50
CA ILE A 130 -15.47 8.64 -18.20
C ILE A 130 -14.36 7.82 -17.53
N VAL A 131 -13.13 7.88 -18.05
CA VAL A 131 -11.97 7.19 -17.44
C VAL A 131 -11.70 7.71 -16.03
N VAL A 132 -11.73 9.04 -15.84
CA VAL A 132 -11.57 9.63 -14.51
C VAL A 132 -12.66 9.16 -13.55
N CYS A 133 -13.91 9.14 -14.00
CA CYS A 133 -15.04 8.64 -13.22
C CYS A 133 -14.86 7.16 -12.86
N LEU A 134 -14.47 6.31 -13.81
CA LEU A 134 -14.21 4.89 -13.57
C LEU A 134 -13.07 4.68 -12.59
N ASN A 135 -11.97 5.43 -12.67
CA ASN A 135 -10.86 5.35 -11.72
C ASN A 135 -11.25 5.73 -10.28
N ILE A 136 -12.36 6.46 -10.10
CA ILE A 136 -12.90 6.76 -8.77
C ILE A 136 -13.90 5.68 -8.38
N LEU A 137 -14.87 5.34 -9.23
CA LEU A 137 -15.97 4.43 -8.87
C LEU A 137 -15.51 2.98 -8.71
N LEU A 138 -14.57 2.52 -9.53
CA LEU A 138 -14.18 1.12 -9.59
C LEU A 138 -13.48 0.65 -8.29
N PRO A 139 -12.52 1.41 -7.71
CA PRO A 139 -11.99 1.08 -6.37
C PRO A 139 -13.04 1.10 -5.27
N PHE A 140 -14.00 2.02 -5.31
CA PHE A 140 -15.10 2.03 -4.33
C PHE A 140 -16.00 0.79 -4.48
N GLY A 141 -16.28 0.35 -5.70
CA GLY A 141 -17.07 -0.85 -5.95
C GLY A 141 -16.37 -2.14 -5.50
N LEU A 142 -15.07 -2.26 -5.77
CA LEU A 142 -14.30 -3.47 -5.43
C LEU A 142 -13.80 -3.51 -3.99
N TYR A 143 -13.32 -2.38 -3.47
CA TYR A 143 -12.63 -2.29 -2.18
C TYR A 143 -13.37 -1.44 -1.15
N GLY A 144 -14.55 -0.88 -1.47
CA GLY A 144 -15.30 -0.03 -0.54
C GLY A 144 -15.72 -0.75 0.73
N TYR A 145 -15.81 -2.08 0.72
CA TYR A 145 -16.07 -2.88 1.92
C TYR A 145 -15.00 -2.69 3.01
N LEU A 146 -13.75 -2.35 2.64
CA LEU A 146 -12.68 -2.08 3.62
C LEU A 146 -13.01 -0.91 4.54
N LEU A 147 -13.80 0.07 4.07
CA LEU A 147 -14.22 1.21 4.87
C LEU A 147 -15.27 0.84 5.93
N LEU A 148 -15.94 -0.31 5.76
CA LEU A 148 -16.96 -0.81 6.68
C LEU A 148 -16.36 -1.73 7.75
N ASN A 149 -15.18 -2.29 7.51
CA ASN A 149 -14.51 -3.18 8.45
C ASN A 149 -14.04 -2.42 9.69
N LYS A 150 -14.27 -3.02 10.87
CA LYS A 150 -13.69 -2.53 12.11
C LYS A 150 -12.21 -2.92 12.16
N ALA A 151 -11.35 -1.94 12.39
CA ALA A 151 -9.94 -2.16 12.69
C ALA A 151 -9.71 -1.96 14.19
N ILE A 152 -9.02 -2.91 14.81
CA ILE A 152 -8.57 -2.83 16.20
C ILE A 152 -7.04 -2.72 16.17
N LEU A 153 -6.51 -1.71 16.85
CA LEU A 153 -5.07 -1.56 17.04
C LEU A 153 -4.67 -2.35 18.28
N LEU A 154 -3.86 -3.40 18.09
CA LEU A 154 -3.28 -4.18 19.18
C LEU A 154 -1.82 -3.75 19.35
N CYS A 155 -1.48 -3.29 20.56
CA CYS A 155 -0.12 -2.88 20.89
C CYS A 155 0.49 -3.87 21.87
N ALA A 156 1.62 -4.47 21.50
CA ALA A 156 2.43 -5.26 22.41
C ALA A 156 3.33 -4.31 23.22
N GLY A 157 3.26 -4.39 24.54
CA GLY A 157 4.06 -3.59 25.46
C GLY A 157 4.67 -4.45 26.55
N SER A 158 5.91 -4.12 26.96
CA SER A 158 6.56 -4.70 28.14
C SER A 158 6.82 -3.57 29.12
N ASN A 159 6.22 -3.68 30.33
CA ASN A 159 6.44 -2.85 31.51
C ASN A 159 6.89 -1.40 31.21
N THR A 160 5.98 -0.60 30.64
CA THR A 160 6.09 0.84 30.27
C THR A 160 6.56 1.22 28.86
N ASN A 161 7.11 0.28 28.07
CA ASN A 161 7.51 0.57 26.69
C ASN A 161 6.59 -0.15 25.70
N VAL A 162 6.00 0.61 24.77
CA VAL A 162 5.26 0.06 23.63
C VAL A 162 6.28 -0.44 22.62
N VAL A 163 6.35 -1.75 22.44
CA VAL A 163 7.35 -2.44 21.61
C VAL A 163 6.89 -2.50 20.15
N GLY A 164 5.58 -2.46 19.91
CA GLY A 164 5.01 -2.32 18.58
C GLY A 164 3.48 -2.36 18.60
N CYS A 165 2.86 -1.74 17.59
CA CYS A 165 1.42 -1.84 17.37
C CYS A 165 1.15 -2.43 15.99
N PHE A 166 0.20 -3.37 15.93
CA PHE A 166 -0.29 -3.97 14.70
C PHE A 166 -1.79 -3.74 14.60
N MET A 167 -2.28 -3.46 13.40
CA MET A 167 -3.71 -3.39 13.16
C MET A 167 -4.23 -4.76 12.77
N VAL A 168 -5.21 -5.23 13.53
CA VAL A 168 -6.00 -6.42 13.20
C VAL A 168 -7.33 -5.95 12.63
N TYR A 169 -7.63 -6.42 11.43
CA TYR A 169 -8.90 -6.14 10.76
C TYR A 169 -9.86 -7.29 11.02
N ASP A 170 -11.09 -6.95 11.35
CA ASP A 170 -12.16 -7.95 11.42
C ASP A 170 -12.58 -8.34 10.00
N HIS A 171 -12.25 -9.57 9.60
CA HIS A 171 -12.55 -10.13 8.28
C HIS A 171 -13.94 -10.78 8.19
N SER A 172 -14.77 -10.67 9.23
CA SER A 172 -16.11 -11.28 9.29
C SER A 172 -17.04 -10.89 8.13
N PHE A 173 -16.86 -9.71 7.52
CA PHE A 173 -17.61 -9.28 6.35
C PHE A 173 -17.07 -9.83 5.02
N THR A 174 -15.78 -10.14 4.96
CA THR A 174 -15.09 -10.53 3.71
C THR A 174 -15.16 -12.03 3.49
N ASN A 175 -15.10 -12.80 4.57
CA ASN A 175 -15.37 -14.24 4.56
C ASN A 175 -16.80 -14.44 5.07
N HIS A 176 -17.76 -14.74 4.20
CA HIS A 176 -19.10 -15.19 4.60
C HIS A 176 -19.04 -16.41 5.54
N GLY A 177 -18.83 -16.19 6.84
CA GLY A 177 -18.88 -17.22 7.87
C GLY A 177 -17.87 -18.36 7.75
N MET A 178 -16.81 -18.28 6.94
CA MET A 178 -15.70 -19.22 7.07
C MET A 178 -14.89 -18.82 8.31
N SER A 179 -15.25 -19.48 9.41
CA SER A 179 -14.62 -19.40 10.72
C SER A 179 -13.11 -19.37 10.59
N GLN A 180 -12.51 -18.22 10.89
CA GLN A 180 -11.17 -18.27 11.44
C GLN A 180 -11.34 -18.78 12.86
N GLU A 181 -10.95 -20.04 13.06
CA GLU A 181 -10.26 -20.44 14.28
C GLU A 181 -9.37 -19.26 14.67
N VAL A 182 -9.75 -18.61 15.76
CA VAL A 182 -8.90 -17.66 16.46
C VAL A 182 -7.72 -18.50 16.88
N VAL A 183 -6.68 -18.55 16.03
CA VAL A 183 -5.38 -19.06 16.42
C VAL A 183 -5.00 -18.22 17.62
N GLU A 184 -5.04 -18.85 18.80
CA GLU A 184 -4.66 -18.28 20.07
C GLU A 184 -3.19 -17.86 20.00
N ILE A 185 -2.92 -16.68 19.44
CA ILE A 185 -1.61 -16.00 19.56
C ILE A 185 -1.40 -15.53 21.02
N SER A 186 -2.36 -15.80 21.92
CA SER A 186 -2.23 -15.53 23.35
C SER A 186 -1.29 -16.52 24.07
N SER A 187 -1.01 -17.72 23.54
CA SER A 187 -0.13 -18.69 24.20
C SER A 187 1.34 -18.62 23.74
N ALA A 188 1.63 -17.97 22.60
CA ALA A 188 3.00 -17.77 22.11
C ALA A 188 3.70 -16.55 22.74
N LEU A 189 2.96 -15.63 23.39
CA LEU A 189 3.56 -14.44 24.03
C LEU A 189 4.18 -14.73 25.42
N GLU A 190 3.90 -15.88 26.03
CA GLU A 190 4.47 -16.26 27.33
C GLU A 190 5.86 -16.90 27.23
N THR A 191 6.25 -17.40 26.05
CA THR A 191 7.59 -17.95 25.82
C THR A 191 8.48 -16.86 25.23
N GLY A 192 9.06 -16.04 26.11
CA GLY A 192 9.81 -14.81 25.81
C GLY A 192 11.10 -14.97 25.00
N ASN A 193 11.05 -15.65 23.85
CA ASN A 193 12.21 -15.87 23.00
C ASN A 193 11.81 -16.11 21.54
N GLN A 194 11.34 -15.08 20.81
CA GLN A 194 11.38 -15.10 19.35
C GLN A 194 11.68 -13.73 18.71
N PRO A 195 12.42 -13.72 17.58
CA PRO A 195 12.83 -12.51 16.89
C PRO A 195 11.66 -11.81 16.17
N PHE A 196 11.75 -10.48 16.15
CA PHE A 196 10.81 -9.53 15.59
C PHE A 196 10.55 -9.77 14.09
N TYR A 197 9.37 -10.29 13.75
CA TYR A 197 8.83 -10.19 12.40
C TYR A 197 7.63 -9.24 12.38
N PHE A 198 7.79 -8.11 11.70
CA PHE A 198 6.69 -7.27 11.27
C PHE A 198 6.01 -8.00 10.11
N VAL A 199 5.15 -8.97 10.43
CA VAL A 199 4.37 -9.66 9.41
C VAL A 199 3.12 -8.82 9.15
N LEU A 200 3.19 -7.94 8.16
CA LEU A 200 2.00 -7.56 7.39
C LEU A 200 1.56 -8.82 6.65
N SER A 201 0.92 -9.75 7.35
CA SER A 201 0.35 -10.97 6.77
C SER A 201 -0.86 -10.58 5.95
N TYR A 202 -0.61 -10.05 4.76
CA TYR A 202 -1.47 -10.34 3.63
C TYR A 202 -1.21 -11.81 3.29
N VAL A 203 -2.01 -12.70 3.85
CA VAL A 203 -2.19 -14.03 3.27
C VAL A 203 -2.95 -13.81 1.96
N SER A 204 -2.21 -13.40 0.93
CA SER A 204 -2.58 -13.74 -0.44
C SER A 204 -2.61 -15.27 -0.47
N SER A 205 -3.72 -15.85 -0.87
CA SER A 205 -4.03 -17.28 -0.93
C SER A 205 -3.15 -18.08 -1.90
N SER A 206 -1.95 -17.60 -2.24
CA SER A 206 -1.01 -18.22 -3.18
C SER A 206 0.28 -18.76 -2.54
N CYS A 207 0.44 -18.72 -1.22
CA CYS A 207 1.56 -19.38 -0.53
C CYS A 207 1.06 -20.46 0.46
N GLN A 208 0.55 -21.57 -0.08
CA GLN A 208 0.48 -22.83 0.66
C GLN A 208 1.80 -23.59 0.48
N HIS A 209 2.23 -24.24 1.56
CA HIS A 209 3.43 -25.08 1.73
C HIS A 209 4.74 -24.38 2.05
N TRP A 210 4.90 -24.03 3.33
CA TRP A 210 6.18 -24.24 4.02
C TRP A 210 5.90 -25.18 5.20
N HIS A 211 6.21 -26.46 5.01
CA HIS A 211 6.38 -27.41 6.11
C HIS A 211 7.67 -27.03 6.85
N TYR A 212 7.56 -26.61 8.10
CA TYR A 212 8.71 -26.57 9.01
C TYR A 212 8.62 -27.78 9.92
N GLU A 213 9.46 -28.76 9.64
CA GLU A 213 9.75 -29.90 10.51
C GLU A 213 10.62 -29.39 11.66
N TYR A 214 10.08 -29.46 12.88
CA TYR A 214 10.78 -29.05 14.10
C TYR A 214 11.61 -30.26 14.57
N ASP A 215 12.91 -30.24 14.31
CA ASP A 215 13.85 -31.20 14.90
C ASP A 215 13.99 -30.88 16.41
N HIS A 216 13.65 -31.87 17.22
CA HIS A 216 13.73 -31.84 18.67
C HIS A 216 15.09 -32.41 19.07
N ASP A 217 16.10 -31.55 19.26
CA ASP A 217 17.36 -31.99 19.89
C ASP A 217 17.16 -32.09 21.41
N GLU A 218 17.15 -33.34 21.88
CA GLU A 218 17.19 -33.75 23.29
C GLU A 218 18.46 -33.22 23.96
N LEU A 219 18.29 -32.34 24.95
CA LEU A 219 19.34 -31.97 25.89
C LEU A 219 19.49 -33.10 26.94
N HIS A 220 20.23 -34.13 26.57
CA HIS A 220 20.90 -35.01 27.54
C HIS A 220 22.20 -34.33 27.98
N ASP A 221 22.29 -33.87 29.23
CA ASP A 221 23.56 -34.05 29.93
C ASP A 221 23.36 -34.29 31.43
N SER A 222 24.13 -35.27 31.90
CA SER A 222 24.08 -35.91 33.19
C SER A 222 25.48 -35.87 33.78
N ARG A 223 25.56 -35.43 35.05
CA ARG A 223 26.67 -35.54 36.03
C ARG A 223 27.44 -34.25 36.33
#